data_AF-A0A544QPG5-F1
#
_entry.id   AF-A0A544QPG5-F1
#
_cell.length_a   1.000
_cell.length_b   1.000
_cell.length_c   1.000
_cell.angle_alpha   90.00
_cell.angle_beta   90.00
_cell.angle_gamma   90.00
#
_symmetry.space_group_name_H-M   'P 1'
#
loop_
_entity.id
_entity.type
_entity.pdbx_description
1 polymer ?
#
loop_
_entity_poly.entity_id
_entity_poly.type
_entity_poly.pdbx_seq_one_letter_code
_entity_poly.pdbx_strand_id
1 'polypeptide(L)'
;MVLPAVDLGWWLLAVLCYGVGDYVTTVVAVRRYAVVEANPVVSRLLSRQPGPIGFAALKFATLAVTFAGYLLIADSPIAVGVPIAVAAIGVVVTVSNLRAIRGSRRLDERVN
;
A
#
# COMPACT_ATOMS: atom_id res chain seq x y z
N MET A 1 20.48 11.27 -14.27
CA MET A 1 19.88 9.95 -14.54
C MET A 1 18.46 10.19 -15.01
N VAL A 2 18.15 9.94 -16.28
CA VAL A 2 16.79 10.12 -16.82
C VAL A 2 16.13 8.76 -16.81
N LEU A 3 15.03 8.60 -16.07
CA LEU A 3 14.28 7.35 -16.05
C LEU A 3 13.64 7.12 -17.42
N PRO A 4 13.70 5.89 -17.97
CA PRO A 4 12.90 5.52 -19.13
C PRO A 4 11.42 5.86 -18.88
N ALA A 5 10.71 6.38 -19.88
CA ALA A 5 9.30 6.75 -19.72
C ALA A 5 8.41 5.57 -19.27
N VAL A 6 8.78 4.35 -19.65
CA VAL A 6 8.13 3.11 -19.20
C VAL A 6 8.33 2.86 -17.70
N ASP A 7 9.53 3.08 -17.18
CA ASP A 7 9.84 2.92 -15.74
C ASP A 7 9.08 3.96 -14.91
N LEU A 8 8.98 5.20 -15.42
CA LEU A 8 8.21 6.25 -14.78
C LEU A 8 6.71 5.89 -14.70
N GLY A 9 6.14 5.31 -15.77
CA GLY A 9 4.76 4.85 -15.78
C GLY A 9 4.49 3.77 -14.73
N TRP A 10 5.40 2.80 -14.58
CA TRP A 10 5.29 1.76 -13.56
C TRP A 10 5.46 2.31 -12.15
N TRP A 11 6.38 3.26 -11.93
CA TRP A 11 6.52 3.93 -10.64
C TRP A 11 5.29 4.75 -10.28
N LEU A 12 4.69 5.45 -11.25
CA LEU A 12 3.42 6.16 -11.04
C LEU A 12 2.32 5.17 -10.61
N LEU A 13 2.19 4.04 -11.31
CA LEU A 13 1.22 3.00 -10.97
C LEU A 13 1.49 2.39 -9.59
N ALA A 14 2.75 2.15 -9.24
CA ALA A 14 3.16 1.69 -7.92
C ALA A 14 2.74 2.67 -6.83
N VAL A 15 3.01 3.97 -7.01
CA VAL A 15 2.60 5.00 -6.06
C VAL A 15 1.08 5.08 -5.95
N LEU A 16 0.35 5.00 -7.05
CA LEU A 16 -1.11 5.06 -7.05
C LEU A 16 -1.75 3.83 -6.42
N CYS A 17 -1.31 2.61 -6.76
CA CYS A 17 -1.90 1.37 -6.25
C CYS A 17 -1.41 1.04 -4.84
N TYR A 18 -0.09 0.98 -4.63
CA TYR A 18 0.49 0.58 -3.35
C TYR A 18 0.54 1.73 -2.34
N GLY A 19 0.80 2.95 -2.80
CA GLY A 19 0.80 4.13 -1.94
C GLY A 19 -0.63 4.58 -1.64
N VAL A 20 -1.29 5.18 -2.63
CA VAL A 20 -2.57 5.88 -2.45
C VAL A 20 -3.74 4.92 -2.23
N GLY A 21 -3.92 3.93 -3.11
CA GLY A 21 -5.06 3.00 -3.07
C GLY A 21 -5.10 2.19 -1.79
N ASP A 22 -3.99 1.56 -1.44
CA ASP A 22 -3.87 0.82 -0.19
C ASP A 22 -4.04 1.73 1.04
N TYR A 23 -3.36 2.90 1.07
CA TYR A 23 -3.51 3.87 2.17
C TYR A 23 -4.97 4.27 2.41
N VAL A 24 -5.66 4.72 1.35
CA VAL A 24 -7.05 5.18 1.46
C VAL A 24 -7.94 4.02 1.90
N THR A 25 -7.80 2.83 1.33
CA THR A 25 -8.65 1.69 1.67
C THR A 25 -8.41 1.18 3.09
N THR A 26 -7.17 1.12 3.56
CA THR A 26 -6.85 0.74 4.95
C THR A 26 -7.35 1.78 5.96
N VAL A 27 -7.12 3.07 5.72
CA VAL A 27 -7.58 4.12 6.64
C VAL A 27 -9.11 4.15 6.71
N VAL A 28 -9.80 3.98 5.59
CA VAL A 28 -11.26 3.88 5.56
C VAL A 28 -11.72 2.61 6.29
N ALA A 29 -11.09 1.45 6.03
CA ALA A 29 -11.41 0.20 6.70
C ALA A 29 -11.29 0.32 8.22
N VAL A 30 -10.15 0.81 8.73
CA VAL A 30 -9.87 0.88 10.18
C VAL A 30 -10.71 1.95 10.88
N ARG A 31 -11.01 3.07 10.23
CA ARG A 31 -11.74 4.19 10.87
C ARG A 31 -13.25 4.14 10.74
N ARG A 32 -13.78 3.52 9.68
CA ARG A 32 -15.24 3.50 9.38
C ARG A 32 -15.85 2.13 9.59
N TYR A 33 -15.05 1.08 9.61
CA TYR A 33 -15.50 -0.31 9.72
C TYR A 33 -14.75 -1.02 10.85
N ALA A 34 -15.37 -2.03 11.46
CA ALA A 34 -14.73 -2.83 12.51
C ALA A 34 -13.72 -3.85 11.93
N VAL A 35 -12.94 -3.44 10.93
CA VAL A 35 -11.97 -4.32 10.26
C VAL A 35 -10.65 -4.23 11.00
N VAL A 36 -10.23 -5.36 11.56
CA VAL A 36 -8.91 -5.50 12.19
C VAL A 36 -7.89 -5.80 11.10
N GLU A 37 -6.76 -5.09 11.13
CA GLU A 37 -5.67 -5.32 10.18
C GLU A 37 -5.11 -6.74 10.35
N ALA A 38 -5.33 -7.61 9.37
CA ALA A 38 -4.90 -9.01 9.42
C ALA A 38 -3.41 -9.18 9.07
N ASN A 39 -2.75 -8.15 8.54
CA ASN A 39 -1.36 -8.23 8.14
C ASN A 39 -0.45 -8.30 9.38
N PRO A 40 0.24 -9.42 9.65
CA PRO A 40 1.06 -9.59 10.85
C PRO A 40 2.25 -8.62 10.87
N VAL A 41 2.73 -8.16 9.71
CA VAL A 41 3.81 -7.16 9.61
C VAL A 41 3.32 -5.80 10.10
N VAL A 42 2.16 -5.36 9.61
CA VAL A 42 1.55 -4.08 10.03
C VAL A 42 1.16 -4.13 11.51
N SER A 43 0.59 -5.25 11.98
CA SER A 43 0.24 -5.43 13.39
C SER A 43 1.45 -5.41 14.33
N ARG A 44 2.63 -5.86 13.88
CA ARG A 44 3.87 -5.84 14.69
C ARG A 44 4.56 -4.48 14.69
N LEU A 45 4.58 -3.80 13.55
CA LEU A 45 5.28 -2.52 13.38
C LEU A 45 4.47 -1.33 13.87
N LEU A 46 3.15 -1.36 13.75
CA LEU A 46 2.27 -0.27 14.13
C LEU A 46 1.33 -0.72 15.25
N SER A 47 0.23 -1.37 14.87
CA SER A 47 -0.77 -1.93 15.78
C SER A 47 -1.83 -2.65 14.94
N ARG A 48 -2.76 -3.36 15.60
CA ARG A 48 -3.94 -3.97 14.94
C ARG A 48 -4.93 -2.94 14.38
N GLN A 49 -4.80 -1.68 14.78
CA GLN A 49 -5.57 -0.53 14.32
C GLN A 49 -4.60 0.62 14.02
N PRO A 50 -3.87 0.54 12.90
CA PRO A 50 -2.83 1.51 12.61
C PRO A 50 -3.43 2.91 12.46
N GLY A 51 -2.82 3.89 13.13
CA GLY A 51 -3.14 5.29 12.93
C GLY A 51 -2.76 5.75 11.51
N PRO A 52 -3.46 6.73 10.90
CA PRO A 52 -3.20 7.17 9.53
C PRO A 52 -1.76 7.65 9.33
N ILE A 53 -1.21 8.37 10.31
CA ILE A 53 0.14 8.92 10.24
C ILE A 53 1.18 7.78 10.25
N GLY A 54 1.03 6.80 11.15
CA GLY A 54 1.93 5.66 11.23
C GLY A 54 1.86 4.79 9.97
N PHE A 55 0.66 4.58 9.43
CA PHE A 55 0.48 3.82 8.19
C PHE A 55 1.07 4.55 6.98
N ALA A 56 0.84 5.87 6.87
CA ALA A 56 1.46 6.69 5.83
C ALA A 56 2.99 6.62 5.90
N ALA A 57 3.57 6.77 7.09
CA ALA A 57 5.02 6.68 7.29
C ALA A 57 5.58 5.32 6.84
N LEU A 58 4.91 4.22 7.19
CA LEU A 58 5.30 2.88 6.76
C LEU A 58 5.26 2.72 5.24
N LYS A 59 4.25 3.30 4.58
CA LYS A 59 4.12 3.29 3.11
C LYS A 59 5.22 4.10 2.44
N PHE A 60 5.47 5.31 2.92
CA PHE A 60 6.57 6.14 2.42
C PHE A 60 7.92 5.46 2.61
N ALA A 61 8.17 4.87 3.78
CA ALA A 61 9.40 4.13 4.04
C ALA A 61 9.55 2.93 3.08
N THR A 62 8.47 2.17 2.85
CA THR A 62 8.51 1.03 1.93
C THR A 62 8.83 1.47 0.50
N LEU A 63 8.14 2.51 0.00
CA LEU A 63 8.36 3.06 -1.34
C LEU A 63 9.77 3.64 -1.49
N ALA A 64 10.27 4.34 -0.47
CA ALA A 64 11.61 4.90 -0.47
C ALA A 64 12.68 3.80 -0.53
N VAL A 65 12.53 2.73 0.28
CA VAL A 65 13.47 1.59 0.28
C VAL A 65 13.43 0.84 -1.04
N THR A 66 12.25 0.58 -1.61
CA THR A 66 12.14 -0.09 -2.92
C THR A 66 12.68 0.78 -4.05
N PHE A 67 12.45 2.09 -4.01
CA PHE A 67 13.01 3.02 -4.99
C PHE A 67 14.53 3.10 -4.88
N ALA A 68 15.08 3.17 -3.65
CA ALA A 68 16.51 3.13 -3.43
C ALA A 68 17.13 1.82 -3.96
N GLY A 69 16.48 0.68 -3.72
CA GLY A 69 16.88 -0.61 -4.28
C GLY A 69 16.86 -0.64 -5.80
N TYR A 70 15.84 -0.04 -6.42
CA TYR A 70 15.77 0.14 -7.88
C TYR A 70 16.95 0.96 -8.40
N LEU A 71 17.32 2.07 -7.74
CA LEU A 71 18.45 2.91 -8.15
C LEU A 71 19.78 2.13 -8.17
N LEU A 72 19.95 1.13 -7.31
CA LEU A 72 21.14 0.28 -7.28
C LEU A 72 21.25 -0.66 -8.48
N ILE A 73 20.13 -0.95 -9.15
CA ILE A 73 20.06 -1.88 -10.28
C ILE A 73 19.54 -1.22 -11.56
N ALA A 74 19.40 0.10 -11.59
CA ALA A 74 18.69 0.84 -12.64
C ALA A 74 19.26 0.62 -14.05
N ASP A 75 20.55 0.29 -14.16
CA ASP A 75 21.19 -0.01 -15.45
C ASP A 75 20.88 -1.43 -15.96
N SER A 76 20.22 -2.26 -15.14
CA SER A 76 19.87 -3.64 -15.49
C SER A 76 18.47 -3.73 -16.11
N PRO A 77 18.27 -4.54 -17.16
CA PRO A 77 16.94 -4.78 -17.75
C PRO A 77 15.90 -5.32 -16.77
N ILE A 78 16.33 -5.95 -15.67
CA ILE A 78 15.43 -6.48 -14.64
C ILE A 78 14.88 -5.40 -13.70
N ALA A 79 15.43 -4.18 -13.72
CA ALA A 79 15.06 -3.10 -12.80
C ALA A 79 13.59 -2.72 -12.91
N VAL A 80 13.02 -2.76 -14.13
CA VAL A 80 11.60 -2.51 -14.39
C VAL A 80 10.67 -3.48 -13.63
N GLY A 81 11.18 -4.67 -13.27
CA GLY A 81 10.45 -5.65 -12.47
C GLY A 81 10.12 -5.13 -11.06
N VAL A 82 10.92 -4.22 -10.50
CA VAL A 82 10.69 -3.64 -9.17
C VAL A 82 9.39 -2.85 -9.11
N PRO A 83 9.19 -1.77 -9.90
CA PRO A 83 7.94 -1.02 -9.85
C PRO A 83 6.73 -1.84 -10.30
N ILE A 84 6.89 -2.80 -11.23
CA ILE A 84 5.82 -3.74 -11.62
C ILE A 84 5.37 -4.56 -10.41
N ALA A 85 6.31 -5.16 -9.67
CA ALA A 85 6.00 -5.97 -8.50
C ALA A 85 5.32 -5.13 -7.40
N VAL A 86 5.81 -3.92 -7.14
CA VAL A 86 5.19 -3.01 -6.16
C VAL A 86 3.76 -2.64 -6.58
N ALA A 87 3.54 -2.32 -7.86
CA ALA A 87 2.21 -2.02 -8.38
C ALA A 87 1.25 -3.22 -8.23
N ALA A 88 1.70 -4.42 -8.60
CA ALA A 88 0.91 -5.65 -8.49
C ALA A 88 0.53 -5.95 -7.03
N ILE A 89 1.48 -5.85 -6.10
CA ILE A 89 1.21 -5.99 -4.66
C ILE A 89 0.20 -4.94 -4.21
N GLY A 90 0.35 -3.68 -4.63
CA GLY A 90 -0.58 -2.60 -4.32
C GLY A 90 -2.01 -2.91 -4.76
N VAL A 91 -2.19 -3.43 -5.98
CA VAL A 91 -3.50 -3.86 -6.49
C VAL A 91 -4.09 -4.98 -5.63
N VAL A 92 -3.30 -6.02 -5.34
CA VAL A 92 -3.77 -7.17 -4.54
C VAL A 92 -4.22 -6.73 -3.15
N VAL A 93 -3.42 -5.90 -2.47
CA VAL A 93 -3.76 -5.41 -1.12
C VAL A 93 -4.99 -4.50 -1.18
N THR A 94 -5.07 -3.57 -2.14
CA THR A 94 -6.24 -2.70 -2.32
C THR A 94 -7.52 -3.52 -2.52
N VAL A 95 -7.49 -4.55 -3.38
CA VAL A 95 -8.65 -5.43 -3.60
C VAL A 95 -9.00 -6.21 -2.33
N SER A 96 -8.00 -6.70 -1.60
CA SER A 96 -8.22 -7.38 -0.32
C SER A 96 -8.91 -6.47 0.70
N ASN A 97 -8.44 -5.22 0.84
CA ASN A 97 -9.04 -4.23 1.73
C ASN A 97 -10.49 -3.92 1.33
N LEU A 98 -10.75 -3.73 0.02
CA LEU A 98 -12.11 -3.49 -0.48
C LEU A 98 -13.06 -4.68 -0.20
N ARG A 99 -12.58 -5.92 -0.33
CA ARG A 99 -13.35 -7.11 0.02
C ARG A 99 -13.64 -7.18 1.51
N ALA A 100 -12.66 -6.88 2.36
CA ALA A 100 -12.84 -6.82 3.80
C ALA A 100 -13.88 -5.77 4.20
N ILE A 101 -13.83 -4.57 3.59
CA ILE A 101 -14.82 -3.52 3.80
C ILE A 101 -16.23 -4.00 3.42
N ARG A 102 -16.40 -4.59 2.23
CA ARG A 102 -17.71 -5.10 1.76
C ARG A 102 -18.30 -6.20 2.66
N GLY A 103 -17.46 -6.99 3.30
CA GLY A 103 -17.89 -8.04 4.24
C GLY A 103 -18.14 -7.57 5.67
N SER A 104 -17.87 -6.30 5.98
CA SER A 104 -17.91 -5.76 7.34
C SER A 104 -19.08 -4.80 7.56
N ARG A 105 -19.68 -4.82 8.77
CA ARG A 105 -20.71 -3.85 9.18
C ARG A 105 -20.06 -2.50 9.53
N ARG A 106 -20.76 -1.40 9.23
CA ARG A 106 -20.33 -0.05 9.62
C ARG A 106 -20.34 0.07 11.15
N LEU A 107 -19.40 0.84 11.69
CA LEU A 107 -19.35 1.09 13.13
C LEU A 107 -20.60 1.84 13.64
N ASP A 108 -21.23 2.63 12.76
CA ASP A 108 -22.43 3.42 13.08
C ASP A 108 -23.68 2.54 13.36
N GLU A 109 -23.70 1.28 12.92
CA GLU A 109 -24.81 0.34 13.16
C GLU A 109 -24.78 -0.32 14.55
N ARG A 110 -23.73 -0.12 15.35
CA ARG A 110 -23.65 -0.68 16.72
C ARG A 110 -24.17 0.26 17.82
N VAL A 111 -24.43 1.52 17.48
CA VAL A 111 -24.87 2.55 18.43
C VAL A 111 -26.40 2.75 18.39
N ASN A 112 -27.08 2.11 17.44
CA ASN A 112 -28.54 1.91 17.41
C ASN A 112 -28.89 0.49 17.86
#